data_AF-A0A4Q9JVT6-F1
#
_entry.id   AF-A0A4Q9JVT6-F1
#
_cell.length_a   1.000
_cell.length_b   1.000
_cell.length_c   1.000
_cell.angle_alpha   90.00
_cell.angle_beta   90.00
_cell.angle_gamma   90.00
#
_symmetry.space_group_name_H-M   'P 1'
#
loop_
_entity.id
_entity.type
_entity.pdbx_description
1 polymer ?
#
loop_
_entity_poly.entity_id
_entity_poly.type
_entity_poly.pdbx_seq_one_letter_code
_entity_poly.pdbx_strand_id
1 'polypeptide(L)'
;MHQVFFIVLIAAILLLIFLSIIAYLIINDGKKNKKLKTSNNKVAKKTKVFDTDLDKMIATAKDASLSDEDLKALAQLFMSVHKLGSKKSKELDEATKKKLDFIAALSSNNSASPQTISFLNKELKKVSASYKKEIDAYEQMGLAKRKIKEDSGAS
;
A
#
# COMPACT_ATOMS: atom_id res chain seq x y z
N MET A 1 32.70 45.45 20.39
CA MET A 1 32.16 45.40 19.01
C MET A 1 32.65 44.17 18.22
N HIS A 2 33.97 43.93 18.08
CA HIS A 2 34.46 42.78 17.29
C HIS A 2 34.06 41.40 17.84
N GLN A 3 34.06 41.18 19.17
CA GLN A 3 33.65 39.88 19.72
C GLN A 3 32.17 39.55 19.45
N VAL A 4 31.28 40.53 19.57
CA VAL A 4 29.86 40.36 19.25
C VAL A 4 29.68 40.06 17.76
N PHE A 5 30.45 40.72 16.89
CA PHE A 5 30.46 40.43 15.45
C PHE A 5 30.92 39.01 15.14
N PHE A 6 31.99 38.51 15.78
CA PHE A 6 32.45 37.13 15.62
C PHE A 6 31.42 36.10 16.12
N ILE A 7 30.74 36.38 17.24
CA ILE A 7 29.70 35.49 17.77
C ILE A 7 28.51 35.40 16.81
N VAL A 8 28.07 36.54 16.25
CA VAL A 8 26.97 36.58 15.26
C VAL A 8 27.38 35.87 13.97
N LEU A 9 28.62 36.02 13.52
CA LEU A 9 29.15 35.34 12.34
C LEU A 9 29.16 33.82 12.53
N ILE A 10 29.63 33.34 13.69
CA ILE A 10 29.65 31.91 14.02
C ILE A 10 28.22 31.35 14.12
N ALA A 11 27.29 32.09 14.74
CA ALA A 11 25.89 31.68 14.82
C ALA A 11 25.23 31.57 13.44
N ALA A 12 25.52 32.50 12.52
CA ALA A 12 25.01 32.45 11.14
C ALA A 12 25.55 31.24 10.35
N ILE A 13 26.83 30.90 10.54
CA ILE A 13 27.45 29.73 9.91
C ILE A 13 26.81 28.43 10.45
N LEU A 14 26.61 28.33 11.76
CA LEU A 14 25.96 27.17 12.37
C LEU A 14 24.51 26.99 11.89
N LEU A 15 23.78 28.09 11.71
CA LEU A 15 22.42 28.07 11.14
C LEU A 15 22.42 27.51 9.71
N LEU A 16 23.37 27.92 8.87
CA LEU A 16 23.49 27.43 7.50
C LEU A 16 23.85 25.94 7.42
N ILE A 17 24.72 25.47 8.32
CA ILE A 17 25.05 24.05 8.45
C ILE A 17 23.80 23.25 8.85
N PHE A 18 23.04 23.76 9.82
CA PHE A 18 21.82 23.10 10.29
C PHE A 18 20.75 22.99 9.19
N LEU A 19 20.53 24.07 8.41
CA LEU A 19 19.62 24.06 7.27
C LEU A 19 20.10 23.10 6.16
N SER A 20 21.41 23.02 5.93
CA SER A 20 22.00 22.10 4.95
C SER A 20 21.80 20.63 5.35
N ILE A 21 21.88 20.30 6.64
CA ILE A 21 21.61 18.94 7.15
C ILE A 21 20.13 18.58 6.95
N ILE A 22 19.20 19.50 7.24
CA ILE A 22 17.77 19.27 7.02
C ILE A 22 17.47 19.07 5.54
N ALA A 23 18.02 19.91 4.65
CA ALA A 23 17.88 19.77 3.21
C ALA A 23 18.48 18.43 2.71
N TYR A 24 19.64 18.04 3.23
CA TYR A 24 20.25 16.75 2.92
C TYR A 24 19.38 15.58 3.35
N LEU A 25 18.79 15.60 4.55
CA LEU A 25 17.89 14.55 5.03
C LEU A 25 16.64 14.43 4.15
N ILE A 26 16.01 15.55 3.79
CA ILE A 26 14.84 15.58 2.90
C ILE A 26 15.18 15.00 1.51
N ILE A 27 16.35 15.33 0.95
CA ILE A 27 16.79 14.82 -0.37
C ILE A 27 17.22 13.34 -0.28
N ASN A 28 17.79 12.92 0.85
CA ASN A 28 18.36 11.59 1.01
C ASN A 28 17.32 10.52 1.46
N ASP A 29 16.16 10.93 1.98
CA ASP A 29 15.01 10.02 2.19
C ASP A 29 14.48 9.39 0.88
N GLY A 30 14.84 9.96 -0.28
CA GLY A 30 14.53 9.41 -1.60
C GLY A 30 15.51 8.34 -2.13
N LYS A 31 16.60 8.02 -1.42
CA LYS A 31 17.65 7.12 -1.95
C LYS A 31 18.03 6.00 -0.99
N LYS A 32 17.10 5.09 -0.72
CA LYS A 32 17.44 3.69 -0.39
C LYS A 32 16.56 2.75 -1.20
N ASN A 33 17.10 2.31 -2.35
CA ASN A 33 17.18 0.92 -2.81
C ASN A 33 17.54 0.89 -4.31
N LYS A 34 18.85 0.87 -4.61
CA LYS A 34 19.34 0.30 -5.87
C LYS A 34 19.21 -1.23 -5.76
N LYS A 35 18.22 -1.82 -6.43
CA LYS A 35 18.40 -3.12 -7.13
C LYS A 35 17.26 -3.38 -8.13
N LEU A 36 17.71 -3.85 -9.29
CA LEU A 36 16.99 -4.24 -10.51
C LEU A 36 16.41 -3.11 -11.39
N LYS A 37 17.18 -2.84 -12.44
CA LYS A 37 16.68 -2.33 -13.71
C LYS A 37 15.66 -3.33 -14.26
N THR A 38 14.38 -2.97 -14.22
CA THR A 38 13.43 -3.41 -15.25
C THR A 38 12.88 -2.14 -15.86
N SER A 39 13.17 -1.99 -17.15
CA SER A 39 12.55 -1.02 -18.03
C SER A 39 11.04 -1.05 -17.82
N ASN A 40 10.45 0.07 -17.43
CA ASN A 40 9.03 0.29 -17.69
C ASN A 40 8.90 1.72 -18.17
N ASN A 41 8.63 1.85 -19.46
CA ASN A 41 8.09 3.05 -20.08
C ASN A 41 6.93 3.53 -19.20
N LYS A 42 7.15 4.60 -18.45
CA LYS A 42 6.06 5.37 -17.87
C LYS A 42 5.38 6.11 -19.00
N VAL A 43 4.51 5.42 -19.72
CA VAL A 43 3.32 6.06 -20.26
C VAL A 43 2.62 6.64 -19.04
N ALA A 44 2.51 7.97 -18.97
CA ALA A 44 1.74 8.66 -17.96
C ALA A 44 0.26 8.28 -18.15
N LYS A 45 -0.11 7.08 -17.68
CA LYS A 45 -1.49 6.62 -17.57
C LYS A 45 -2.11 7.54 -16.51
N LYS A 46 -3.14 8.29 -16.89
CA LYS A 46 -3.95 9.10 -15.95
C LYS A 46 -4.17 8.25 -14.69
N THR A 47 -3.65 8.69 -13.55
CA THR A 47 -3.83 7.97 -12.29
C THR A 47 -5.33 7.94 -12.01
N LYS A 48 -5.94 6.76 -12.13
CA LYS A 48 -7.34 6.56 -11.77
C LYS A 48 -7.47 6.92 -10.29
N VAL A 49 -8.29 7.91 -9.97
CA VAL A 49 -8.50 8.33 -8.58
C VAL A 49 -9.51 7.38 -7.98
N PHE A 50 -9.08 6.58 -7.02
CA PHE A 50 -9.93 5.66 -6.27
C PHE A 50 -10.48 6.34 -5.03
N ASP A 51 -11.71 5.97 -4.67
CA ASP A 51 -12.31 6.37 -3.39
C ASP A 51 -11.61 5.64 -2.23
N THR A 52 -11.60 6.26 -1.05
CA THR A 52 -11.00 5.71 0.18
C THR A 52 -12.01 5.00 1.07
N ASP A 53 -13.31 5.12 0.80
CA ASP A 53 -14.36 4.39 1.48
C ASP A 53 -14.23 2.87 1.24
N LEU A 54 -14.27 2.10 2.33
CA LEU A 54 -13.98 0.66 2.30
C LEU A 54 -14.98 -0.10 1.41
N ASP A 55 -16.27 0.21 1.48
CA ASP A 55 -17.28 -0.51 0.71
C ASP A 55 -17.12 -0.22 -0.80
N LYS A 56 -16.75 1.01 -1.16
CA LYS A 56 -16.40 1.37 -2.55
C LYS A 56 -15.11 0.72 -3.02
N MET A 57 -14.09 0.59 -2.16
CA MET A 57 -12.86 -0.11 -2.49
C MET A 57 -13.12 -1.61 -2.75
N ILE A 58 -13.98 -2.24 -1.94
CA ILE A 58 -14.39 -3.65 -2.14
C ILE A 58 -15.13 -3.80 -3.47
N ALA A 59 -16.06 -2.89 -3.79
CA ALA A 59 -16.77 -2.91 -5.07
C ALA A 59 -15.80 -2.74 -6.24
N THR A 60 -14.87 -1.79 -6.12
CA THR A 60 -13.83 -1.51 -7.13
C THR A 60 -12.90 -2.71 -7.32
N ALA A 61 -12.51 -3.40 -6.26
CA ALA A 61 -11.66 -4.59 -6.34
C ALA A 61 -12.33 -5.75 -7.11
N LYS A 62 -13.67 -5.78 -7.21
CA LYS A 62 -14.43 -6.78 -7.98
C LYS A 62 -14.63 -6.40 -9.45
N ASP A 63 -14.31 -5.17 -9.83
CA ASP A 63 -14.52 -4.66 -11.19
C ASP A 63 -13.55 -5.36 -12.16
N ALA A 64 -14.11 -6.14 -13.09
CA ALA A 64 -13.37 -6.89 -14.10
C ALA A 64 -12.71 -5.99 -15.16
N SER A 65 -13.13 -4.71 -15.26
CA SER A 65 -12.55 -3.75 -16.20
C SER A 65 -11.20 -3.19 -15.76
N LEU A 66 -10.78 -3.41 -14.50
CA LEU A 66 -9.52 -2.92 -13.98
C LEU A 66 -8.34 -3.75 -14.48
N SER A 67 -7.22 -3.08 -14.78
CA SER A 67 -5.95 -3.76 -15.06
C SER A 67 -5.22 -4.14 -13.76
N ASP A 68 -4.22 -5.01 -13.86
CA ASP A 68 -3.38 -5.36 -12.70
C ASP A 68 -2.72 -4.12 -12.07
N GLU A 69 -2.30 -3.13 -12.87
CA GLU A 69 -1.73 -1.89 -12.35
C GLU A 69 -2.74 -1.08 -11.54
N ASP A 70 -4.00 -1.03 -11.98
CA ASP A 70 -5.08 -0.34 -11.28
C ASP A 70 -5.38 -1.06 -9.94
N LEU A 71 -5.43 -2.39 -9.96
CA LEU A 71 -5.65 -3.23 -8.77
C LEU A 71 -4.47 -3.14 -7.78
N LYS A 72 -3.24 -3.02 -8.29
CA LYS A 72 -2.05 -2.77 -7.47
C LYS A 72 -2.09 -1.39 -6.82
N ALA A 73 -2.48 -0.36 -7.56
CA ALA A 73 -2.66 0.98 -7.01
C ALA A 73 -3.77 1.00 -5.94
N LEU A 74 -4.88 0.29 -6.17
CA LEU A 74 -5.96 0.12 -5.19
C LEU A 74 -5.47 -0.61 -3.92
N ALA A 75 -4.68 -1.67 -4.05
CA ALA A 75 -4.09 -2.38 -2.92
C ALA A 75 -3.12 -1.50 -2.11
N GLN A 76 -2.33 -0.65 -2.79
CA GLN A 76 -1.46 0.33 -2.13
C GLN A 76 -2.26 1.40 -1.39
N LEU A 77 -3.35 1.90 -1.97
CA LEU A 77 -4.25 2.83 -1.31
C LEU A 77 -4.90 2.18 -0.09
N PHE A 78 -5.38 0.94 -0.21
CA PHE A 78 -6.00 0.22 0.90
C PHE A 78 -5.04 0.12 2.08
N MET A 79 -3.78 -0.20 1.81
CA MET A 79 -2.73 -0.29 2.82
C MET A 79 -2.46 1.03 3.54
N SER A 80 -2.64 2.17 2.88
CA SER A 80 -2.40 3.48 3.48
C SER A 80 -3.57 3.96 4.34
N VAL A 81 -4.81 3.63 3.97
CA VAL A 81 -6.02 4.12 4.66
C VAL A 81 -6.66 3.11 5.61
N HIS A 82 -6.56 1.80 5.36
CA HIS A 82 -7.26 0.74 6.08
C HIS A 82 -6.29 -0.21 6.79
N LYS A 83 -6.00 0.06 8.06
CA LYS A 83 -5.22 -0.85 8.91
C LYS A 83 -6.13 -1.87 9.59
N LEU A 84 -5.76 -3.16 9.59
CA LEU A 84 -6.45 -4.21 10.36
C LEU A 84 -6.22 -4.06 11.86
N GLY A 85 -5.08 -3.48 12.27
CA GLY A 85 -4.71 -3.30 13.66
C GLY A 85 -4.31 -4.61 14.33
N SER A 86 -4.55 -4.69 15.64
CA SER A 86 -4.24 -5.88 16.45
C SER A 86 -5.52 -6.58 16.90
N LYS A 87 -5.46 -7.91 16.96
CA LYS A 87 -6.58 -8.75 17.38
C LYS A 87 -6.88 -8.53 18.86
N LYS A 88 -8.10 -8.05 19.17
CA LYS A 88 -8.56 -7.76 20.53
C LYS A 88 -9.37 -8.88 21.15
N SER A 89 -9.92 -9.79 20.33
CA SER A 89 -10.77 -10.89 20.77
C SER A 89 -10.62 -12.10 19.86
N LYS A 90 -11.13 -13.26 20.27
CA LYS A 90 -11.13 -14.48 19.44
C LYS A 90 -12.00 -14.30 18.18
N GLU A 91 -13.09 -13.55 18.32
CA GLU A 91 -14.02 -13.22 17.25
C GLU A 91 -13.58 -11.99 16.46
N LEU A 92 -13.89 -12.00 15.16
CA LEU A 92 -13.65 -10.85 14.29
C LEU A 92 -14.82 -9.88 14.41
N ASP A 93 -14.51 -8.62 14.74
CA ASP A 93 -15.48 -7.54 14.63
C ASP A 93 -15.84 -7.27 13.16
N GLU A 94 -17.00 -6.67 12.93
CA GLU A 94 -17.52 -6.42 11.59
C GLU A 94 -16.60 -5.54 10.74
N ALA A 95 -15.96 -4.54 11.35
CA ALA A 95 -15.06 -3.66 10.61
C ALA A 95 -13.81 -4.40 10.13
N THR A 96 -13.27 -5.31 10.95
CA THR A 96 -12.18 -6.21 10.55
C THR A 96 -12.64 -7.19 9.47
N LYS A 97 -13.83 -7.78 9.59
CA LYS A 97 -14.40 -8.66 8.54
C LYS A 97 -14.49 -7.95 7.19
N LYS A 98 -15.03 -6.72 7.16
CA LYS A 98 -15.10 -5.93 5.92
C LYS A 98 -13.72 -5.66 5.30
N LYS A 99 -12.70 -5.37 6.13
CA LYS A 99 -11.32 -5.21 5.63
C LYS A 99 -10.75 -6.49 5.05
N LEU A 100 -11.08 -7.65 5.63
CA LEU A 100 -10.71 -8.95 5.07
C LEU A 100 -11.51 -9.26 3.79
N ASP A 101 -12.77 -8.82 3.68
CA ASP A 101 -13.56 -8.94 2.45
C ASP A 101 -12.91 -8.22 1.26
N PHE A 102 -12.18 -7.12 1.50
CA PHE A 102 -11.38 -6.48 0.45
C PHE A 102 -10.28 -7.41 -0.08
N ILE A 103 -9.60 -8.15 0.80
CA ILE A 103 -8.58 -9.14 0.39
C ILE A 103 -9.21 -10.21 -0.50
N ALA A 104 -10.34 -10.78 -0.05
CA ALA A 104 -11.07 -11.78 -0.83
C ALA A 104 -11.57 -11.21 -2.17
N ALA A 105 -12.04 -9.97 -2.19
CA ALA A 105 -12.49 -9.30 -3.40
C ALA A 105 -11.35 -9.14 -4.41
N LEU A 106 -10.20 -8.62 -3.96
CA LEU A 106 -9.01 -8.44 -4.80
C LEU A 106 -8.50 -9.78 -5.34
N SER A 107 -8.40 -10.80 -4.49
CA SER A 107 -7.97 -12.15 -4.88
C SER A 107 -8.94 -12.85 -5.83
N SER A 108 -10.22 -12.46 -5.82
CA SER A 108 -11.25 -12.99 -6.73
C SER A 108 -11.30 -12.31 -8.10
N ASN A 109 -10.48 -11.28 -8.31
CA ASN A 109 -10.42 -10.56 -9.58
C ASN A 109 -9.44 -11.25 -10.54
N ASN A 110 -9.91 -11.59 -11.74
CA ASN A 110 -9.11 -12.30 -12.75
C ASN A 110 -7.93 -11.46 -13.26
N SER A 111 -8.06 -10.13 -13.24
CA SER A 111 -7.00 -9.21 -13.64
C SER A 111 -5.93 -9.01 -12.57
N ALA A 112 -6.17 -9.41 -11.32
CA ALA A 112 -5.17 -9.33 -10.26
C ALA A 112 -4.09 -10.40 -10.47
N SER A 113 -2.85 -9.97 -10.64
CA SER A 113 -1.71 -10.87 -10.74
C SER A 113 -1.37 -11.51 -9.39
N PRO A 114 -0.75 -12.71 -9.39
CA PRO A 114 -0.23 -13.31 -8.16
C PRO A 114 0.72 -12.38 -7.40
N GLN A 115 1.47 -11.53 -8.11
CA GLN A 115 2.39 -10.55 -7.52
C GLN A 115 1.64 -9.45 -6.78
N THR A 116 0.54 -8.93 -7.35
CA THR A 116 -0.32 -7.93 -6.69
C THR A 116 -0.99 -8.49 -5.43
N ILE A 117 -1.54 -9.70 -5.51
CA ILE A 117 -2.15 -10.39 -4.36
C ILE A 117 -1.10 -10.66 -3.28
N SER A 118 0.06 -11.21 -3.67
CA SER A 118 1.16 -11.51 -2.74
C SER A 118 1.70 -10.25 -2.07
N PHE A 119 1.78 -9.13 -2.81
CA PHE A 119 2.18 -7.84 -2.25
C PHE A 119 1.23 -7.43 -1.11
N LEU A 120 -0.07 -7.36 -1.36
CA LEU A 120 -1.05 -6.96 -0.35
C LEU A 120 -0.95 -7.83 0.91
N ASN A 121 -0.95 -9.15 0.73
CA ASN A 121 -0.97 -10.06 1.86
C ASN A 121 0.32 -10.04 2.66
N LYS A 122 1.48 -9.91 2.00
CA LYS A 122 2.76 -9.75 2.70
C LYS A 122 2.80 -8.47 3.51
N GLU A 123 2.38 -7.34 2.95
CA GLU A 123 2.40 -6.06 3.66
C GLU A 123 1.40 -6.06 4.83
N LEU A 124 0.18 -6.57 4.65
CA LEU A 124 -0.80 -6.70 5.74
C LEU A 124 -0.29 -7.60 6.86
N LYS A 125 0.31 -8.75 6.54
CA LYS A 125 0.86 -9.67 7.55
C LYS A 125 2.04 -9.08 8.32
N LYS A 126 2.78 -8.11 7.75
CA LYS A 126 3.84 -7.38 8.47
C LYS A 126 3.25 -6.43 9.50
N VAL A 127 2.23 -5.66 9.13
CA VAL A 127 1.64 -4.62 10.01
C VAL A 127 0.52 -5.14 10.91
N SER A 128 0.00 -6.34 10.67
CA SER A 128 -1.15 -6.92 11.36
C SER A 128 -0.94 -8.40 11.63
N ALA A 129 0.19 -8.73 12.27
CA ALA A 129 0.67 -10.09 12.48
C ALA A 129 -0.31 -11.00 13.24
N SER A 130 -1.21 -10.44 14.06
CA SER A 130 -2.24 -11.19 14.78
C SER A 130 -3.36 -11.74 13.88
N TYR A 131 -3.45 -11.27 12.64
CA TYR A 131 -4.49 -11.65 11.66
C TYR A 131 -3.96 -12.50 10.50
N LYS A 132 -2.75 -13.08 10.62
CA LYS A 132 -2.12 -13.85 9.52
C LYS A 132 -3.03 -14.95 8.97
N LYS A 133 -3.66 -15.73 9.86
CA LYS A 133 -4.52 -16.85 9.49
C LYS A 133 -5.78 -16.39 8.75
N GLU A 134 -6.35 -15.28 9.19
CA GLU A 134 -7.53 -14.68 8.59
C GLU A 134 -7.21 -14.07 7.22
N ILE A 135 -6.07 -13.39 7.09
CA ILE A 135 -5.57 -12.91 5.79
C ILE A 135 -5.40 -14.08 4.81
N ASP A 136 -4.77 -15.17 5.24
CA ASP A 136 -4.61 -16.39 4.44
C ASP A 136 -5.97 -16.99 4.03
N ALA A 137 -6.90 -17.11 4.98
CA ALA A 137 -8.22 -17.68 4.72
C ALA A 137 -9.01 -16.85 3.69
N TYR A 138 -8.98 -15.52 3.79
CA TYR A 138 -9.70 -14.65 2.87
C TYR A 138 -9.04 -14.56 1.49
N GLU A 139 -7.70 -14.64 1.41
CA GLU A 139 -7.01 -14.84 0.13
C GLU A 139 -7.50 -16.10 -0.57
N GLN A 140 -7.46 -17.24 0.13
CA GLN A 140 -7.88 -18.53 -0.42
C GLN A 140 -9.35 -18.52 -0.81
N MET A 141 -10.21 -17.89 -0.02
CA MET A 141 -11.62 -17.70 -0.35
C MET A 141 -11.79 -16.91 -1.66
N GLY A 142 -11.01 -15.85 -1.86
CA GLY A 142 -11.02 -15.08 -3.11
C GLY A 142 -10.54 -15.91 -4.31
N LEU A 143 -9.42 -16.61 -4.17
CA LEU A 143 -8.88 -17.50 -5.22
C LEU A 143 -9.84 -18.64 -5.57
N ALA A 144 -10.52 -19.22 -4.58
CA ALA A 144 -11.54 -20.23 -4.82
C ALA A 144 -12.72 -19.66 -5.64
N LYS A 145 -13.19 -18.45 -5.31
CA LYS A 145 -14.21 -17.75 -6.10
C LYS A 145 -13.75 -17.47 -7.53
N ARG A 146 -12.48 -17.09 -7.71
CA ARG A 146 -11.85 -16.89 -9.02
C ARG A 146 -11.94 -18.15 -9.87
N LYS A 147 -11.52 -19.28 -9.30
CA LYS A 147 -11.57 -20.59 -9.97
C LYS A 147 -12.98 -20.98 -10.39
N ILE A 148 -13.97 -20.78 -9.51
CA ILE A 148 -15.38 -21.07 -9.83
C ILE A 148 -15.88 -20.22 -11.01
N LYS A 149 -15.50 -18.93 -11.09
CA LYS A 149 -15.86 -18.05 -12.21
C LYS A 149 -15.22 -18.51 -13.53
N GLU A 150 -13.94 -18.87 -13.47
CA GLU A 150 -13.20 -19.42 -14.62
C GLU A 150 -13.85 -20.72 -15.12
N ASP A 151 -14.18 -21.64 -14.21
CA ASP A 151 -14.81 -22.92 -14.54
C ASP A 151 -16.27 -22.78 -15.05
N SER A 152 -16.98 -21.72 -14.66
CA SER A 152 -18.38 -21.47 -15.05
C SER A 152 -18.52 -20.59 -16.30
N GLY A 153 -17.42 -20.08 -16.87
CA GLY A 153 -17.45 -19.17 -18.02
C GLY A 153 -18.02 -17.78 -17.72
N ALA A 154 -18.25 -17.44 -16.45
CA ALA A 154 -18.72 -16.12 -16.02
C ALA A 154 -17.50 -15.21 -15.78
N SER A 155 -17.17 -14.37 -16.76
CA SER A 155 -16.15 -13.30 -16.61
C SER A 155 -16.81 -11.92 -16.56
#